data_AF-A0A962MMI7-F1
#
_entry.id   AF-A0A962MMI7-F1
#
_cell.length_a   1.000
_cell.length_b   1.000
_cell.length_c   1.000
_cell.angle_alpha   90.00
_cell.angle_beta   90.00
_cell.angle_gamma   90.00
#
_symmetry.space_group_name_H-M   'P 1'
#
loop_
_entity.id
_entity.type
_entity.pdbx_description
1 polymer ?
#
loop_
_entity_poly.entity_id
_entity_poly.type
_entity_poly.pdbx_seq_one_letter_code
_entity_poly.pdbx_strand_id
1 'polypeptide(L)'
;MKYHVHLHCLVTFGGYNEQDGNWHWPKRKRKIAPYRKLSGKYRAIFLKKLKKLMESGQVDYPQSFEELESSLPKKRWVVNHQWLTAETKVIEEYLGRYICRIG
;
A
#
# COMPACT_ATOMS: atom_id res chain seq x y z
N MET A 1 22.15 -4.07 -10.80
CA MET A 1 21.36 -3.20 -9.89
C MET A 1 19.98 -3.81 -9.75
N LYS A 2 19.55 -4.26 -8.55
CA LYS A 2 18.19 -4.81 -8.36
C LYS A 2 17.24 -3.63 -8.19
N TYR A 3 16.25 -3.50 -9.07
CA TYR A 3 15.17 -2.52 -8.90
C TYR A 3 14.41 -2.83 -7.60
N HIS A 4 14.30 -1.84 -6.71
CA HIS A 4 13.60 -1.94 -5.42
C HIS A 4 12.48 -0.90 -5.35
N VAL A 5 11.46 -1.09 -6.20
CA VAL A 5 10.29 -0.21 -6.27
C VAL A 5 9.38 -0.50 -5.09
N HIS A 6 9.10 0.53 -4.29
CA HIS A 6 8.20 0.47 -3.16
C HIS A 6 7.56 1.84 -2.93
N LEU A 7 6.42 1.87 -2.25
CA LEU A 7 5.67 3.07 -1.94
C LEU A 7 5.60 3.24 -0.42
N HIS A 8 5.77 4.46 0.05
CA HIS A 8 5.50 4.86 1.43
C HIS A 8 4.22 5.69 1.46
N CYS A 9 3.27 5.29 2.31
CA CYS A 9 2.00 5.99 2.45
C CYS A 9 1.81 6.39 3.92
N LEU A 10 1.54 7.67 4.15
CA LEU A 10 1.00 8.12 5.42
C LEU A 10 -0.51 7.87 5.39
N VAL A 11 -1.01 7.14 6.39
CA VAL A 11 -2.42 6.80 6.49
C VAL A 11 -2.88 7.09 7.91
N THR A 12 -4.03 7.74 8.04
CA THR A 12 -4.65 7.99 9.34
C THR A 12 -5.05 6.68 10.02
N PHE A 13 -5.06 6.69 11.34
CA PHE A 13 -5.53 5.55 12.10
C PHE A 13 -7.00 5.69 12.46
N GLY A 14 -7.86 5.15 11.60
CA GLY A 14 -9.30 5.42 11.66
C GLY A 14 -9.73 6.37 10.57
N GLY A 15 -10.98 6.81 10.64
CA GLY A 15 -11.55 7.71 9.65
C GLY A 15 -12.71 8.51 10.21
N TYR A 16 -12.88 9.70 9.67
CA TYR A 16 -14.03 10.55 9.92
C TYR A 16 -15.24 10.04 9.14
N ASN A 17 -16.40 9.94 9.79
CA ASN A 17 -17.65 9.63 9.14
C ASN A 17 -18.45 10.92 8.96
N GLU A 18 -18.66 11.35 7.71
CA GLU A 18 -19.37 12.58 7.38
C GLU A 18 -20.86 12.53 7.77
N GLN A 19 -21.45 11.33 7.86
CA GLN A 19 -22.88 11.18 8.18
C GLN A 19 -23.19 11.45 9.65
N ASP A 20 -22.32 10.99 10.56
CA ASP A 20 -22.51 11.15 12.01
C ASP A 20 -21.60 12.25 12.60
N GLY A 21 -20.67 12.79 11.83
CA GLY A 21 -19.75 13.83 12.24
C GLY A 21 -18.66 13.37 13.22
N ASN A 22 -18.43 12.07 13.36
CA ASN A 22 -17.53 11.51 14.37
C ASN A 22 -16.33 10.77 13.77
N TRP A 23 -15.24 10.73 14.55
CA TRP A 23 -14.07 9.92 14.23
C TRP A 23 -14.26 8.47 14.69
N HIS A 24 -14.07 7.52 13.78
CA HIS A 24 -14.16 6.09 14.04
C HIS A 24 -12.79 5.44 14.10
N TRP A 25 -12.45 4.94 15.29
CA TRP A 25 -11.21 4.20 15.50
C TRP A 25 -11.33 2.74 15.02
N PRO A 26 -10.25 2.15 14.48
CA PRO A 26 -10.25 0.74 14.11
C PRO A 26 -10.47 -0.17 15.34
N LYS A 27 -11.16 -1.30 15.13
CA LYS A 27 -11.44 -2.29 16.21
C LYS A 27 -10.19 -2.81 16.95
N ARG A 28 -9.00 -2.71 16.34
CA ARG A 28 -7.74 -3.21 16.89
C ARG A 28 -6.86 -2.04 17.30
N LYS A 29 -6.36 -2.05 18.52
CA LYS A 29 -5.58 -0.94 19.12
C LYS A 29 -4.32 -0.51 18.37
N ARG A 30 -3.66 -1.40 17.62
CA ARG A 30 -2.31 -1.16 17.06
C ARG A 30 -2.21 -1.26 15.53
N LYS A 31 -3.29 -1.65 14.85
CA LYS A 31 -3.26 -1.88 13.39
C LYS A 31 -4.64 -1.88 12.78
N ILE A 32 -4.75 -1.30 11.58
CA ILE A 32 -6.00 -1.27 10.82
C ILE A 32 -6.40 -2.69 10.38
N ALA A 33 -5.42 -3.47 9.91
CA ALA A 33 -5.65 -4.85 9.47
C ALA A 33 -4.43 -5.75 9.76
N PRO A 34 -4.61 -7.08 9.91
CA PRO A 34 -3.50 -8.02 9.96
C PRO A 34 -2.65 -7.97 8.68
N TYR A 35 -1.33 -8.06 8.83
CA TYR A 35 -0.35 -8.02 7.73
C TYR A 35 -0.72 -8.91 6.53
N ARG A 36 -1.08 -10.18 6.77
CA ARG A 36 -1.46 -11.12 5.70
C ARG A 36 -2.72 -10.69 4.95
N LYS A 37 -3.73 -10.16 5.66
CA LYS A 37 -4.97 -9.66 5.05
C LYS A 37 -4.70 -8.41 4.21
N LEU A 38 -3.90 -7.48 4.73
CA LEU A 38 -3.54 -6.26 4.01
C LEU A 38 -2.75 -6.56 2.74
N SER A 39 -1.69 -7.37 2.84
CA SER A 39 -0.87 -7.76 1.70
C SER A 39 -1.69 -8.52 0.64
N GLY A 40 -2.57 -9.43 1.07
CA GLY A 40 -3.46 -10.15 0.16
C GLY A 40 -4.47 -9.23 -0.55
N LYS A 41 -5.07 -8.27 0.18
CA LYS A 41 -6.02 -7.31 -0.40
C LYS A 41 -5.33 -6.35 -1.37
N TYR A 42 -4.15 -5.83 -1.01
CA TYR A 42 -3.34 -5.00 -1.90
C TYR A 42 -3.00 -5.74 -3.18
N ARG A 43 -2.47 -6.97 -3.08
CA ARG A 43 -2.18 -7.83 -4.24
C ARG A 43 -3.40 -7.98 -5.15
N ALA A 44 -4.55 -8.33 -4.59
CA ALA A 44 -5.77 -8.53 -5.37
C ALA A 44 -6.22 -7.25 -6.10
N ILE A 45 -6.18 -6.10 -5.41
CA ILE A 45 -6.54 -4.81 -6.01
C ILE A 45 -5.54 -4.41 -7.09
N PHE A 46 -4.24 -4.56 -6.82
CA PHE A 46 -3.17 -4.22 -7.75
C PHE A 46 -3.28 -5.02 -9.03
N LEU A 47 -3.36 -6.36 -8.94
CA LEU A 47 -3.47 -7.23 -10.11
C LEU A 47 -4.74 -6.97 -10.92
N LYS A 48 -5.88 -6.73 -10.24
CA LYS A 48 -7.13 -6.34 -10.91
C LYS A 48 -6.99 -5.03 -11.70
N LYS A 49 -6.31 -4.03 -11.13
CA LYS A 49 -6.08 -2.75 -11.82
C LYS A 49 -5.06 -2.88 -12.94
N LEU A 50 -3.98 -3.65 -12.72
CA LEU A 50 -2.96 -3.93 -13.72
C LEU A 50 -3.57 -4.59 -14.96
N LYS A 51 -4.41 -5.62 -14.76
CA LYS A 51 -5.14 -6.27 -15.86
C LYS A 51 -5.88 -5.26 -16.73
N LYS A 52 -6.70 -4.41 -16.11
CA LYS A 52 -7.48 -3.36 -16.80
C LYS A 52 -6.61 -2.36 -17.57
N LEU A 53 -5.47 -1.96 -16.99
CA LEU A 53 -4.56 -1.02 -17.64
C LEU A 53 -3.84 -1.64 -18.83
N MET A 54 -3.46 -2.92 -18.75
CA MET A 54 -2.88 -3.66 -19.87
C MET A 54 -3.92 -3.91 -20.97
N GLU A 55 -5.13 -4.33 -20.62
CA GLU A 55 -6.24 -4.53 -21.57
C GLU A 55 -6.65 -3.24 -22.31
N SER A 56 -6.50 -2.08 -21.65
CA SER A 56 -6.78 -0.78 -22.27
C SER A 56 -5.59 -0.16 -23.01
N GLY A 57 -4.45 -0.86 -23.10
CA GLY A 57 -3.24 -0.36 -23.77
C GLY A 57 -2.52 0.79 -23.03
N GLN A 58 -2.91 1.10 -21.79
CA GLN A 58 -2.27 2.15 -20.99
C GLN A 58 -0.94 1.69 -20.36
N VAL A 59 -0.71 0.39 -20.29
CA VAL A 59 0.54 -0.21 -19.84
C VAL A 59 1.06 -1.09 -20.96
N ASP A 60 2.15 -0.65 -21.59
CA ASP A 60 2.90 -1.45 -22.54
C ASP A 60 3.94 -2.30 -21.80
N TYR A 61 3.82 -3.61 -21.93
CA TYR A 61 4.73 -4.57 -21.32
C TYR A 61 4.87 -5.80 -22.21
N PRO A 62 6.07 -6.39 -22.36
CA PRO A 62 6.30 -7.46 -23.34
C PRO A 62 5.48 -8.75 -23.13
N GLN A 63 4.99 -8.98 -21.91
CA GLN A 63 4.22 -10.17 -21.56
C GLN A 63 2.75 -9.82 -21.35
N SER A 64 1.85 -10.71 -21.77
CA SER A 64 0.41 -10.52 -21.54
C SER A 64 0.07 -10.65 -20.05
N PHE A 65 -1.09 -10.14 -19.63
CA PHE A 65 -1.51 -10.30 -18.24
C PHE A 65 -1.72 -11.79 -17.91
N GLU A 66 -2.22 -12.59 -18.84
CA GLU A 66 -2.46 -14.03 -18.70
C GLU A 66 -1.15 -14.78 -18.40
N GLU A 67 -0.05 -14.43 -19.08
CA GLU A 67 1.27 -15.00 -18.81
C GLU A 67 1.76 -14.64 -17.40
N LEU A 68 1.54 -13.40 -16.99
CA LEU A 68 1.93 -12.87 -15.69
C LEU A 68 1.07 -13.42 -14.54
N GLU A 69 -0.21 -13.70 -14.78
CA GLU A 69 -1.18 -14.16 -13.78
C GLU A 69 -0.78 -15.49 -13.14
N SER A 70 -0.05 -16.34 -13.87
CA SER A 70 0.46 -17.61 -13.35
C SER A 70 1.55 -17.44 -12.28
N SER A 71 2.26 -16.30 -12.28
CA SER A 71 3.49 -16.08 -11.51
C SER A 71 3.38 -14.97 -10.47
N LEU A 72 2.76 -13.83 -10.79
CA LEU A 72 2.66 -12.67 -9.92
C LEU A 72 1.91 -12.94 -8.60
N PRO A 73 0.79 -13.70 -8.57
CA PRO A 73 0.10 -14.01 -7.33
C PRO A 73 0.94 -14.83 -6.36
N LYS A 74 1.83 -15.69 -6.88
CA LYS A 74 2.69 -16.59 -6.10
C LYS A 74 3.87 -15.88 -5.43
N LYS A 75 4.26 -14.70 -5.95
CA LYS A 75 5.30 -13.88 -5.31
C LYS A 75 4.87 -13.47 -3.90
N ARG A 76 5.85 -13.26 -3.02
CA ARG A 76 5.60 -12.71 -1.67
C ARG A 76 5.32 -11.22 -1.77
N TRP A 77 4.07 -10.83 -1.61
CA TRP A 77 3.67 -9.43 -1.50
C TRP A 77 3.84 -8.94 -0.07
N VAL A 78 4.55 -7.83 0.09
CA VAL A 78 4.86 -7.24 1.39
C VAL A 78 4.21 -5.88 1.48
N VAL A 79 3.20 -5.77 2.36
CA VAL A 79 2.65 -4.48 2.77
C VAL A 79 2.80 -4.38 4.28
N ASN A 80 3.79 -3.59 4.69
CA ASN A 80 4.06 -3.33 6.10
C ASN A 80 3.38 -2.02 6.52
N HIS A 81 2.82 -2.01 7.71
CA HIS A 81 2.37 -0.80 8.38
C HIS A 81 3.10 -0.74 9.72
N GLN A 82 3.74 0.39 9.99
CA GLN A 82 4.38 0.61 11.27
C GLN A 82 3.34 0.84 12.37
N TRP A 83 3.81 0.79 13.61
CA TRP A 83 2.99 1.18 14.75
C TRP A 83 2.59 2.64 14.65
N LEU A 84 1.48 2.91 15.32
CA LEU A 84 0.85 4.21 15.39
C LEU A 84 1.76 5.14 16.18
N THR A 85 2.03 6.30 15.61
CA THR A 85 2.60 7.41 16.35
C THR A 85 1.75 8.65 16.09
N ALA A 86 1.44 9.37 17.16
CA ALA A 86 0.87 10.70 17.08
C ALA A 86 1.95 11.78 17.29
N GLU A 87 3.21 11.37 17.48
CA GLU A 87 4.32 12.28 17.68
C GLU A 87 4.73 12.88 16.33
N THR A 88 4.48 14.17 16.17
CA THR A 88 4.77 14.91 14.93
C THR A 88 6.22 14.79 14.51
N LYS A 89 7.17 14.85 15.46
CA LYS A 89 8.60 14.70 15.19
C LYS A 89 8.94 13.36 14.50
N VAL A 90 8.32 12.26 14.94
CA VAL A 90 8.54 10.93 14.33
C VAL A 90 8.00 10.90 12.90
N ILE A 91 6.85 11.55 12.66
CA ILE A 91 6.25 11.66 11.32
C ILE A 91 7.14 12.52 10.41
N GLU A 92 7.62 13.66 10.91
CA GLU A 92 8.53 14.57 10.19
C GLU A 92 9.85 13.88 9.83
N GLU A 93 10.49 13.18 10.76
CA GLU A 93 11.72 12.42 10.50
C GLU A 93 11.49 11.27 9.51
N TYR A 94 10.32 10.63 9.56
CA TYR A 94 9.95 9.60 8.59
C TYR A 94 9.78 10.20 7.20
N LEU A 95 9.00 11.27 7.05
CA LEU A 95 8.79 11.97 5.78
C LEU A 95 10.09 12.57 5.23
N GLY A 96 10.89 13.19 6.10
CA GLY A 96 12.17 13.79 5.78
C GLY A 96 13.09 12.80 5.07
N ARG A 97 13.20 11.55 5.56
CA ARG A 97 14.02 10.50 4.93
C ARG A 97 13.63 10.13 3.50
N TYR A 98 12.38 10.34 3.10
CA TYR A 98 11.88 9.94 1.78
C TYR A 98 11.66 11.11 0.82
N ILE A 99 11.36 12.30 1.35
CA ILE A 99 11.17 13.52 0.54
C ILE A 99 12.52 14.23 0.35
N CYS A 100 13.22 14.48 1.45
CA CYS A 100 14.53 15.08 1.45
C CYS A 100 15.54 13.94 1.50
N ARG A 101 15.92 13.43 0.34
CA ARG A 101 16.97 12.41 0.26
C ARG A 101 18.28 13.04 0.74
N ILE A 102 18.51 13.03 2.05
CA ILE A 102 19.80 13.37 2.64
C ILE A 102 20.72 12.20 2.29
N GLY A 103 21.33 12.31 1.11
CA GLY A 103 22.47 11.52 0.67
C GLY A 103 23.74 12.25 1.02
#